data_AF-A0A975QC19-F1
#
_entry.id   AF-A0A975QC19-F1
#
_cell.length_a   1.000
_cell.length_b   1.000
_cell.length_c   1.000
_cell.angle_alpha   90.00
_cell.angle_beta   90.00
_cell.angle_gamma   90.00
#
_symmetry.space_group_name_H-M   'P 1'
#
loop_
_entity.id
_entity.type
_entity.pdbx_description
1 polymer ?
#
loop_
_entity_poly.entity_id
_entity_poly.type
_entity_poly.pdbx_seq_one_letter_code
_entity_poly.pdbx_strand_id
1 'polypeptide(L)'
;MVDVIERKIHFTNKNTMLDKIDFKDNDEGELLAYNEMLADVKEMKEIEFVSKYLNIITKLKVQFEDEKFTDKKEIEKMSGYNNAIVTILKCINPIHEYDLGD
;
A
#
# COMPACT_ATOMS: atom_id res chain seq x y z
N MET A 1 -13.66 3.35 -6.41
CA MET A 1 -12.25 3.15 -6.02
C MET A 1 -11.41 4.42 -6.15
N VAL A 2 -11.43 5.11 -7.30
CA VAL A 2 -10.70 6.38 -7.51
C VAL A 2 -10.89 7.37 -6.35
N ASP A 3 -12.13 7.70 -6.00
CA ASP A 3 -12.44 8.62 -4.89
C ASP A 3 -11.92 8.16 -3.52
N VAL A 4 -11.77 6.84 -3.31
CA VAL A 4 -11.22 6.29 -2.06
C VAL A 4 -9.71 6.52 -2.03
N ILE A 5 -9.02 6.22 -3.13
CA ILE A 5 -7.57 6.41 -3.26
C ILE A 5 -7.23 7.90 -3.17
N GLU A 6 -7.96 8.78 -3.84
CA GLU A 6 -7.74 10.23 -3.77
C GLU A 6 -7.94 10.79 -2.35
N ARG A 7 -8.95 10.31 -1.62
CA ARG A 7 -9.14 10.69 -0.21
C ARG A 7 -8.02 10.18 0.68
N LYS A 8 -7.48 8.99 0.41
CA LYS A 8 -6.32 8.46 1.13
C LYS A 8 -5.07 9.31 0.89
N ILE A 9 -4.76 9.65 -0.37
CA ILE A 9 -3.67 10.57 -0.73
C ILE A 9 -3.84 11.92 -0.03
N HIS A 10 -5.07 12.48 -0.05
CA HIS A 10 -5.34 13.74 0.62
C HIS A 10 -5.10 13.66 2.12
N PHE A 11 -5.56 12.59 2.75
CA PHE A 11 -5.38 12.35 4.18
C PHE A 11 -3.90 12.22 4.53
N THR A 12 -3.13 11.35 3.87
CA THR A 12 -1.71 11.13 4.16
C THR A 12 -0.91 12.44 4.01
N ASN A 13 -1.19 13.26 2.99
CA ASN A 13 -0.51 14.56 2.84
C ASN A 13 -0.85 15.58 3.95
N LYS A 14 -2.11 15.61 4.38
CA LYS A 14 -2.64 16.66 5.27
C LYS A 14 -2.74 16.27 6.73
N ASN A 15 -2.57 14.99 7.07
CA ASN A 15 -2.73 14.55 8.44
C ASN A 15 -1.71 15.26 9.33
N THR A 16 -2.19 16.00 10.32
CA THR A 16 -1.39 16.69 11.34
C THR A 16 -1.54 16.04 12.72
N MET A 17 -2.32 14.96 12.83
CA MET A 17 -2.58 14.29 14.10
C MET A 17 -1.40 13.44 14.59
N LEU A 18 -0.49 13.08 13.69
CA LEU A 18 0.74 12.33 13.98
C LEU A 18 1.95 13.23 13.72
N ASP A 19 3.01 13.07 14.52
CA ASP A 19 4.26 13.77 14.27
C ASP A 19 4.84 13.27 12.94
N LYS A 20 4.86 14.15 11.94
CA LYS A 20 5.27 13.80 10.57
C LYS A 20 6.70 13.31 10.49
N ILE A 21 7.53 13.54 11.51
CA ILE A 21 8.91 13.04 11.55
C ILE A 21 8.92 11.52 11.75
N ASP A 22 8.09 11.00 12.66
CA ASP A 22 8.09 9.59 13.04
C ASP A 22 7.42 8.68 12.00
N PHE A 23 6.56 9.25 11.15
CA PHE A 23 5.81 8.51 10.13
C PHE A 23 6.26 8.82 8.71
N LYS A 24 7.28 9.68 8.53
CA LYS A 24 7.67 10.20 7.21
C LYS A 24 7.89 9.09 6.18
N ASP A 25 8.71 8.10 6.54
CA ASP A 25 9.12 7.06 5.60
C ASP A 25 7.95 6.12 5.29
N ASN A 26 7.08 5.85 6.29
CA ASN A 26 5.83 5.11 6.10
C ASN A 26 4.85 5.86 5.17
N ASP A 27 4.59 7.14 5.44
CA ASP A 27 3.73 8.00 4.63
C ASP A 27 4.25 8.11 3.18
N GLU A 28 5.57 8.15 2.99
CA GLU A 28 6.19 8.12 1.67
C GLU A 28 5.86 6.80 0.93
N GLY A 29 5.89 5.69 1.64
CA GLY A 29 5.48 4.38 1.13
C GLY A 29 4.00 4.32 0.76
N GLU A 30 3.12 4.80 1.63
CA GLU A 30 1.68 4.86 1.36
C GLU A 30 1.37 5.71 0.13
N LEU A 31 1.95 6.91 0.05
CA LEU A 31 1.75 7.82 -1.09
C LEU A 31 2.26 7.21 -2.38
N LEU A 32 3.39 6.50 -2.36
CA LEU A 32 3.90 5.77 -3.53
C LEU A 32 2.86 4.74 -4.02
N ALA A 33 2.39 3.86 -3.13
CA ALA A 33 1.38 2.86 -3.47
C ALA A 33 0.09 3.49 -3.99
N TYR A 34 -0.44 4.51 -3.29
CA TYR A 34 -1.70 5.14 -3.69
C TYR A 34 -1.61 5.84 -5.05
N ASN A 35 -0.48 6.49 -5.37
CA ASN A 35 -0.31 7.13 -6.67
C ASN A 35 -0.22 6.11 -7.81
N GLU A 36 0.50 5.00 -7.60
CA GLU A 36 0.53 3.89 -8.56
C GLU A 36 -0.87 3.30 -8.75
N MET A 37 -1.57 3.02 -7.65
CA MET A 37 -2.93 2.47 -7.68
C MET A 37 -3.92 3.42 -8.35
N LEU A 38 -3.77 4.72 -8.16
CA LEU A 38 -4.62 5.73 -8.79
C LEU A 38 -4.43 5.75 -10.31
N ALA A 39 -3.20 5.57 -10.79
CA ALA A 39 -2.93 5.47 -12.23
C ALA A 39 -3.51 4.17 -12.80
N ASP A 40 -3.22 3.04 -12.15
CA ASP A 40 -3.66 1.73 -12.63
C ASP A 40 -5.17 1.57 -12.64
N VAL A 41 -5.88 2.03 -11.60
CA VAL A 41 -7.34 1.85 -11.50
C VAL A 41 -8.11 2.63 -12.57
N LYS A 42 -7.47 3.61 -13.21
CA LYS A 42 -8.05 4.38 -14.33
C LYS A 42 -7.92 3.65 -15.66
N GLU A 43 -6.92 2.78 -15.79
CA GLU A 43 -6.53 2.15 -17.06
C GLU A 43 -6.78 0.63 -17.09
N MET A 44 -6.82 -0.03 -15.92
CA MET A 44 -6.95 -1.48 -15.78
C MET A 44 -8.36 -1.92 -15.42
N LYS A 45 -8.73 -3.14 -15.82
CA LYS A 45 -9.92 -3.79 -15.26
C LYS A 45 -9.66 -4.21 -13.82
N GLU A 46 -10.72 -4.29 -13.02
CA GLU A 46 -10.64 -4.66 -11.60
C GLU A 46 -9.86 -5.97 -11.35
N ILE A 47 -10.09 -7.01 -12.16
CA ILE A 47 -9.38 -8.29 -12.00
C ILE A 47 -7.87 -8.18 -12.27
N GLU A 48 -7.46 -7.35 -13.23
CA GLU A 48 -6.06 -7.12 -13.57
C GLU A 48 -5.39 -6.30 -12.46
N PHE A 49 -6.08 -5.27 -11.97
CA PHE A 49 -5.68 -4.46 -10.83
C PHE A 49 -5.46 -5.32 -9.58
N VAL A 50 -6.46 -6.10 -9.18
CA VAL A 50 -6.39 -6.97 -8.00
C VAL A 50 -5.23 -7.97 -8.16
N SER A 51 -5.12 -8.64 -9.31
CA SER A 51 -4.06 -9.62 -9.56
C SER A 51 -2.66 -9.00 -9.49
N LYS A 52 -2.46 -7.80 -10.05
CA LYS A 52 -1.19 -7.07 -9.97
C LYS A 52 -0.80 -6.81 -8.51
N TYR A 53 -1.72 -6.27 -7.73
CA TYR A 53 -1.42 -5.87 -6.36
C TYR A 53 -1.32 -7.05 -5.39
N LEU A 54 -2.06 -8.13 -5.60
CA LEU A 54 -1.84 -9.41 -4.89
C LEU A 54 -0.44 -9.99 -5.17
N ASN A 55 0.05 -9.90 -6.41
CA ASN A 55 1.40 -10.36 -6.72
C ASN A 55 2.48 -9.50 -6.05
N ILE A 56 2.25 -8.19 -5.90
CA ILE A 56 3.19 -7.27 -5.26
C ILE A 56 3.29 -7.56 -3.76
N ILE A 57 2.16 -7.70 -3.05
CA ILE A 57 2.17 -7.99 -1.61
C ILE A 57 2.80 -9.35 -1.31
N THR A 58 2.56 -10.38 -2.15
CA THR A 58 3.21 -11.68 -2.02
C THR A 58 4.72 -11.58 -2.15
N LYS A 59 5.22 -10.78 -3.11
CA LYS A 59 6.66 -10.55 -3.26
C LYS A 59 7.25 -9.80 -2.08
N LEU A 60 6.57 -8.77 -1.59
CA LEU A 60 7.00 -8.00 -0.42
C LEU A 60 7.07 -8.88 0.83
N LYS A 61 6.07 -9.75 1.03
CA LYS A 61 6.07 -10.73 2.13
C LYS A 61 7.33 -11.58 2.13
N VAL A 62 7.68 -12.18 0.99
CA VAL A 62 8.93 -12.97 0.84
C VAL A 62 10.16 -12.10 1.10
N GLN A 63 10.17 -10.84 0.65
CA GLN A 63 11.29 -9.92 0.90
C GLN A 63 11.46 -9.56 2.38
N PHE A 64 10.36 -9.45 3.13
CA PHE A 64 10.40 -9.26 4.58
C PHE A 64 10.86 -10.53 5.32
N GLU A 65 10.36 -11.70 4.93
CA GLU A 65 10.76 -13.00 5.51
C GLU A 65 12.25 -13.31 5.26
N ASP A 66 12.74 -12.98 4.07
CA ASP A 66 14.15 -13.15 3.70
C ASP A 66 15.08 -12.05 4.28
N GLU A 67 14.56 -11.12 5.11
CA GLU A 67 15.30 -9.97 5.65
C GLU A 67 16.04 -9.14 4.58
N LYS A 68 15.47 -9.03 3.37
CA LYS A 68 16.10 -8.30 2.26
C LYS A 68 16.18 -6.80 2.51
N PHE A 69 15.31 -6.27 3.36
CA PHE A 69 15.35 -4.90 3.82
C PHE A 69 16.14 -4.84 5.13
N THR A 70 17.29 -4.18 5.10
CA THR A 70 18.18 -4.04 6.27
C THR A 70 18.23 -2.61 6.81
N ASP A 71 17.82 -1.62 5.98
CA ASP A 71 17.70 -0.23 6.39
C ASP A 71 16.32 0.04 7.01
N LYS A 72 16.31 0.67 8.19
CA LYS A 72 15.07 0.94 8.94
C LYS A 72 14.09 1.80 8.14
N LYS A 73 14.56 2.79 7.39
CA LYS A 73 13.69 3.68 6.60
C LYS A 73 13.07 2.92 5.44
N GLU A 74 13.85 2.07 4.79
CA GLU A 74 13.34 1.20 3.72
C GLU A 74 12.30 0.21 4.24
N ILE A 75 12.51 -0.39 5.42
CA ILE A 75 11.53 -1.24 6.09
C ILE A 75 10.23 -0.46 6.35
N GLU A 76 10.31 0.74 6.92
CA GLU A 76 9.15 1.58 7.22
C GLU A 76 8.40 1.98 5.94
N LYS A 77 9.14 2.37 4.89
CA LYS A 77 8.57 2.71 3.58
C LYS A 77 7.86 1.54 2.93
N MET A 78 8.49 0.36 2.89
CA MET A 78 7.87 -0.82 2.29
C MET A 78 6.70 -1.34 3.12
N SER A 79 6.72 -1.12 4.44
CA SER A 79 5.57 -1.41 5.31
C SER A 79 4.39 -0.49 4.99
N GLY A 80 4.61 0.82 4.85
CA GLY A 80 3.58 1.78 4.43
C GLY A 80 3.01 1.44 3.06
N TYR A 81 3.88 1.14 2.09
CA TYR A 81 3.49 0.74 0.74
C TYR A 81 2.61 -0.52 0.76
N ASN A 82 3.01 -1.57 1.49
CA ASN A 82 2.22 -2.79 1.63
C ASN A 82 0.85 -2.54 2.29
N ASN A 83 0.82 -1.76 3.37
CA ASN A 83 -0.41 -1.44 4.10
C ASN A 83 -1.40 -0.63 3.25
N ALA A 84 -0.90 0.29 2.43
CA ALA A 84 -1.71 1.06 1.49
C ALA A 84 -2.39 0.13 0.46
N ILE A 85 -1.65 -0.82 -0.11
CA ILE A 85 -2.21 -1.81 -1.04
C ILE A 85 -3.32 -2.62 -0.37
N VAL A 86 -3.02 -3.22 0.78
CA VAL A 86 -3.98 -4.03 1.55
C VAL A 86 -5.24 -3.24 1.87
N THR A 87 -5.10 -1.96 2.27
CA THR A 87 -6.23 -1.07 2.56
C THR A 87 -7.18 -0.91 1.38
N ILE A 88 -6.66 -0.73 0.16
CA ILE A 88 -7.50 -0.58 -1.03
C ILE A 88 -8.09 -1.90 -1.46
N LEU A 89 -7.32 -3.01 -1.43
CA LEU A 89 -7.85 -4.33 -1.77
C LEU A 89 -9.01 -4.74 -0.84
N LYS A 90 -8.91 -4.45 0.47
CA LYS A 90 -10.00 -4.65 1.43
C LYS A 90 -11.29 -3.91 1.05
N CYS A 91 -11.17 -2.74 0.41
CA CYS A 91 -12.32 -1.96 -0.05
C CYS A 91 -13.00 -2.59 -1.28
N ILE A 92 -12.30 -3.45 -2.03
CA ILE A 92 -12.85 -4.23 -3.16
C ILE A 92 -13.49 -5.51 -2.63
N ASN A 93 -12.74 -6.27 -1.85
CA ASN A 93 -13.20 -7.49 -1.21
C ASN A 93 -12.53 -7.66 0.16
N PRO A 94 -13.30 -7.73 1.27
CA PRO A 94 -12.75 -7.93 2.61
C PRO A 94 -11.91 -9.20 2.76
N ILE A 95 -12.06 -10.21 1.88
CA ILE A 95 -11.25 -11.44 1.92
C ILE A 95 -9.74 -11.15 1.89
N HIS A 96 -9.33 -10.06 1.24
CA HIS A 96 -7.93 -9.64 1.13
C HIS A 96 -7.31 -9.17 2.46
N GLU A 97 -8.10 -9.11 3.53
CA GLU A 97 -7.58 -8.98 4.90
C GLU A 97 -6.97 -10.28 5.42
N TYR A 98 -7.50 -11.41 5.00
CA TYR A 98 -7.19 -12.74 5.54
C TYR A 98 -6.39 -13.59 4.57
N ASP A 99 -6.53 -13.36 3.26
CA ASP A 99 -5.94 -14.17 2.19
C ASP A 99 -4.46 -13.87 1.89
N LEU A 100 -3.72 -13.35 2.90
CA LEU A 100 -2.28 -13.08 2.80
C LEU A 100 -1.42 -14.27 3.24
N GLY A 101 -2.03 -15.44 3.42
CA GLY A 101 -1.35 -16.69 3.71
C GLY A 101 -2.30 -17.81 4.10
N ASP A 102 -2.73 -18.58 3.11
CA ASP A 102 -2.83 -20.04 3.18
C ASP A 102 -2.02 -20.64 2.01
#